data_AF-A0A2V8VZT2-F1
#
_entry.id   AF-A0A2V8VZT2-F1
#
_cell.length_a   1.000
_cell.length_b   1.000
_cell.length_c   1.000
_cell.angle_alpha   90.00
_cell.angle_beta   90.00
_cell.angle_gamma   90.00
#
_symmetry.space_group_name_H-M   'P 1'
#
loop_
_entity.id
_entity.type
_entity.pdbx_description
1 polymer ?
#
loop_
_entity_poly.entity_id
_entity_poly.type
_entity_poly.pdbx_seq_one_letter_code
_entity_poly.pdbx_strand_id
1 'polypeptide(L)' 'MYCHKPFGEIHWHDHPPALLDSERKTVEWNKVPAEKLQEVLGTHWPVCWSCHMAETFRREHRELVVDRPETPLRMSILK' A
#
# COMPACT_ATOMS: atom_id res chain seq x y z
N MET A 1 -5.68 4.73 -2.12
CA MET A 1 -4.97 5.19 -3.31
C MET A 1 -3.55 4.66 -3.27
N TYR A 2 -3.15 3.90 -4.29
CA TYR A 2 -1.80 3.34 -4.39
C TYR A 2 -0.92 4.26 -5.24
N CYS A 3 0.36 4.41 -4.86
CA CYS A 3 1.31 5.23 -5.61
C CYS A 3 1.81 4.56 -6.90
N HIS A 4 1.57 3.25 -7.05
CA HIS A 4 2.04 2.39 -8.16
C HIS A 4 3.56 2.44 -8.42
N LYS A 5 4.34 2.90 -7.44
CA LYS A 5 5.79 2.86 -7.53
C LYS A 5 6.28 1.42 -7.39
N PRO A 6 7.20 0.95 -8.24
CA PRO A 6 7.83 -0.35 -8.05
C PRO A 6 8.62 -0.36 -6.74
N PHE A 7 8.98 -1.56 -6.26
CA PHE A 7 9.97 -1.67 -5.19
C PHE A 7 11.30 -1.09 -5.67
N GLY A 8 11.85 -0.19 -4.85
CA GLY A 8 13.22 0.29 -5.00
C GLY A 8 14.19 -0.64 -4.27
N GLU A 9 15.36 -0.10 -3.96
CA GLU A 9 16.29 -0.74 -3.04
C GLU A 9 15.62 -0.99 -1.69
N ILE A 10 15.75 -2.22 -1.17
CA ILE A 10 15.18 -2.61 0.12
C ILE A 10 16.30 -2.54 1.17
N HIS A 11 16.20 -1.57 2.07
CA HIS A 11 17.05 -1.51 3.25
C HIS A 11 16.42 -2.29 4.39
N TRP A 12 17.17 -3.22 4.98
CA TRP A 12 16.65 -4.13 6.01
C TRP A 12 16.20 -3.44 7.31
N HIS A 13 16.65 -2.21 7.56
CA HIS A 13 16.30 -1.41 8.73
C HIS A 13 15.16 -0.41 8.47
N ASP A 14 14.73 -0.27 7.20
CA ASP A 14 13.59 0.56 6.85
C ASP A 14 12.27 -0.17 7.07
N HIS A 15 11.19 0.59 6.99
CA HIS A 15 9.86 0.02 6.99
C HIS A 15 9.66 -0.92 5.79
N PRO A 16 9.22 -2.18 6.02
CA PRO A 16 9.06 -3.13 4.94
C PRO A 16 7.94 -2.68 4.00
N PRO A 17 8.14 -2.69 2.67
CA PRO A 17 7.03 -2.59 1.74
C PRO A 17 6.02 -3.73 1.91
N ALA A 18 4.88 -3.61 1.26
CA ALA A 18 3.81 -4.59 1.32
C ALA A 18 3.47 -5.16 -0.06
N LEU A 19 2.78 -6.29 -0.04
CA LEU A 19 2.23 -7.00 -1.18
C LEU A 19 0.71 -6.96 -1.09
N LEU A 20 0.05 -6.63 -2.20
CA LEU A 20 -1.40 -6.50 -2.32
C LEU A 20 -1.98 -7.71 -3.03
N ASP A 21 -2.90 -8.42 -2.37
CA ASP A 21 -3.62 -9.55 -2.94
C ASP A 21 -4.81 -9.11 -3.82
N SER A 22 -5.45 -10.10 -4.45
CA SER A 22 -6.65 -9.90 -5.29
C SER A 22 -7.88 -9.44 -4.48
N GLU A 23 -7.89 -9.68 -3.17
CA GLU A 23 -8.95 -9.24 -2.23
C GLU A 23 -8.70 -7.82 -1.68
N ARG A 24 -7.69 -7.13 -2.21
CA ARG A 24 -7.25 -5.79 -1.79
C ARG A 24 -6.76 -5.70 -0.35
N LYS A 25 -6.28 -6.80 0.21
CA LYS A 25 -5.57 -6.83 1.47
C LYS A 25 -4.07 -6.74 1.23
N THR A 26 -3.43 -5.90 2.03
CA THR A 26 -1.98 -5.71 2.00
C THR A 26 -1.32 -6.46 3.15
N VAL A 27 -0.15 -7.03 2.88
CA VAL A 27 0.71 -7.70 3.87
C VAL A 27 2.16 -7.27 3.68
N GLU A 28 2.85 -6.92 4.76
CA GLU A 28 4.29 -6.60 4.69
C GLU A 28 5.09 -7.79 4.14
N TRP A 29 6.05 -7.56 3.25
CA TRP A 29 6.77 -8.63 2.55
C TRP A 29 7.51 -9.57 3.51
N ASN A 30 8.02 -9.05 4.63
CA ASN A 30 8.74 -9.80 5.65
C ASN A 30 7.83 -10.67 6.54
N LYS A 31 6.50 -10.52 6.42
CA LYS A 31 5.50 -11.39 7.09
C LYS A 31 5.06 -12.55 6.19
N VAL A 32 5.49 -12.57 4.93
CA VAL A 32 5.23 -13.67 4.01
C VAL A 32 6.16 -14.84 4.37
N PRO A 33 5.64 -16.05 4.63
CA PRO A 33 6.47 -17.23 4.83
C PRO A 33 7.36 -17.48 3.62
N ALA A 34 8.62 -17.87 3.85
CA ALA A 34 9.62 -18.03 2.80
C ALA A 34 9.17 -19.05 1.73
N GLU A 35 8.44 -20.10 2.15
CA GLU A 35 7.92 -21.16 1.29
C GLU A 35 6.85 -20.66 0.32
N LYS A 36 6.18 -19.56 0.65
CA LYS A 36 5.14 -18.93 -0.18
C LYS A 36 5.66 -17.76 -1.00
N LEU A 37 6.93 -17.36 -0.83
CA LEU A 37 7.45 -16.13 -1.41
C LEU A 37 7.32 -16.10 -2.94
N GLN A 38 7.64 -17.20 -3.62
CA GLN A 38 7.52 -17.30 -5.09
C GLN A 38 6.08 -17.12 -5.57
N GLU A 39 5.13 -17.79 -4.91
CA GLU A 39 3.70 -17.69 -5.22
C GLU A 39 3.19 -16.27 -5.00
N VAL A 40 3.51 -15.67 -3.85
CA VAL A 40 3.02 -14.33 -3.50
C VAL A 40 3.63 -13.28 -4.41
N LEU A 41 4.93 -13.31 -4.68
CA LEU A 41 5.58 -12.35 -5.59
C LEU A 41 5.07 -12.48 -7.04
N GLY A 42 4.61 -13.65 -7.47
CA GLY A 42 4.03 -13.86 -8.80
C GLY A 42 2.57 -13.41 -8.94
N THR A 43 1.85 -13.27 -7.83
CA THR A 43 0.38 -13.02 -7.83
C THR A 43 -0.02 -11.67 -7.25
N HIS A 44 0.83 -11.08 -6.39
CA HIS A 44 0.52 -9.86 -5.66
C HIS A 44 1.20 -8.64 -6.27
N TRP A 45 0.58 -7.48 -6.08
CA TRP A 45 1.15 -6.21 -6.54
C TRP A 45 2.03 -5.57 -5.45
N PRO A 46 3.17 -4.95 -5.83
CA PRO A 46 3.99 -4.21 -4.88
C PRO A 46 3.28 -2.95 -4.39
N VAL A 47 3.35 -2.71 -3.09
CA VAL A 47 2.80 -1.53 -2.41
C VAL A 47 3.84 -0.95 -1.47
N CYS A 48 4.10 0.36 -1.54
CA CYS A 48 5.04 1.00 -0.61
C CYS A 48 4.45 1.05 0.82
N TRP A 49 5.33 1.17 1.83
CA TRP A 49 4.90 1.21 3.23
C TRP A 49 3.87 2.30 3.53
N SER A 50 4.03 3.52 3.01
CA SER A 50 3.05 4.60 3.23
C SER A 50 1.66 4.26 2.68
N CYS A 51 1.60 3.64 1.50
CA CYS A 51 0.34 3.19 0.91
C CYS A 51 -0.26 2.01 1.70
N HIS A 52 0.58 1.09 2.18
CA HIS A 52 0.14 0.01 3.07
C HIS A 52 -0.52 0.57 4.33
N MET A 53 0.14 1.50 5.03
CA MET A 53 -0.40 2.12 6.23
C MET A 53 -1.72 2.86 5.96
N ALA A 54 -1.80 3.62 4.87
CA ALA A 54 -3.01 4.35 4.50
C ALA A 54 -4.20 3.42 4.22
N GLU A 55 -3.99 2.32 3.49
CA GLU A 55 -5.05 1.37 3.17
C GLU A 55 -5.46 0.52 4.38
N THR A 56 -4.49 0.08 5.19
CA THR A 56 -4.77 -0.63 6.45
C THR A 56 -5.62 0.25 7.38
N PHE A 57 -5.24 1.52 7.56
CA PHE A 57 -6.01 2.46 8.37
C PHE A 57 -7.42 2.68 7.82
N ARG A 58 -7.57 2.86 6.50
CA ARG A 58 -8.89 3.01 5.86
C ARG A 58 -9.78 1.78 6.01
N ARG A 59 -9.18 0.58 6.02
CA ARG A 59 -9.90 -0.68 6.19
C ARG A 59 -10.33 -0.90 7.63
N GLU A 60 -9.42 -0.67 8.58
CA GLU A 60 -9.58 -1.07 9.99
C GLU A 60 -10.21 0.01 10.86
N HIS A 61 -10.05 1.29 10.49
CA HIS A 61 -10.52 2.46 11.24
C HIS A 61 -11.33 3.40 10.35
N ARG A 62 -12.29 2.84 9.61
CA ARG A 62 -13.08 3.60 8.62
C ARG A 62 -13.79 4.81 9.24
N GLU A 63 -14.20 4.70 10.50
CA GLU A 63 -14.84 5.75 11.28
C GLU A 63 -13.95 6.98 11.54
N LEU A 64 -12.63 6.82 11.43
CA LEU A 64 -11.65 7.90 11.60
C LEU A 64 -11.21 8.52 10.27
N VAL A 65 -11.69 8.00 9.14
CA VAL A 65 -11.33 8.48 7.81
C VAL A 65 -12.27 9.62 7.41
N VAL A 66 -11.68 10.77 7.08
CA VAL A 66 -12.41 11.89 6.48
C VAL A 66 -11.96 12.06 5.04
N ASP A 67 -12.90 11.94 4.10
CA ASP A 67 -12.64 12.25 2.71
C ASP A 67 -12.71 13.77 2.50
N ARG A 68 -11.64 14.32 1.91
CA ARG A 68 -11.56 15.75 1.63
C ARG A 68 -12.39 16.07 0.37
N PRO A 69 -13.36 16.99 0.43
CA PRO A 69 -14.16 17.34 -0.75
C PRO A 69 -13.30 17.97 -1.85
N GLU A 70 -13.70 17.77 -3.10
CA GLU A 70 -13.11 18.48 -4.23
C GLU A 70 -13.49 19.95 -4.14
N THR A 71 -12.47 20.82 -4.08
CA THR A 71 -12.65 22.28 -4.14
C THR A 71 -12.02 22.80 -5.43
N PRO A 72 -12.50 23.94 -5.97
CA PRO A 72 -11.92 24.53 -7.18
C PRO A 72 -10.40 24.74 -7.10
N LEU A 73 -9.90 25.15 -5.92
CA LEU A 73 -8.45 25.31 -5.64
C LEU A 73 -7.66 24.01 -5.72
N ARG A 74 -8.26 22.88 -5.37
CA ARG A 74 -7.60 21.57 -5.43
C ARG A 74 -7.55 21.05 -6.87
N MET A 75 -8.61 21.30 -7.65
CA MET A 75 -8.67 20.90 -9.05
C MET A 75 -7.60 21.61 -9.91
N SER A 76 -7.21 22.84 -9.57
CA SER A 76 -6.15 23.56 -10.28
C SER A 76 -4.73 23.10 -9.97
N ILE A 77 -4.50 22.37 -8.86
CA ILE A 77 -3.18 21.83 -8.47
C ILE A 77 -2.93 20.45 -9.08
N LEU A 78 -3.98 19.76 -9.54
CA LEU A 78 -3.93 18.40 -10.12
C LEU A 78 -3.87 18.40 -11.66
N LYS A 79 -3.84 19.57 -12.29
CA LYS A 79 -3.58 19.77 -13.74
C LYS A 79 -2.10 20.02 -13.96
#